data_AF-A0A1J5PX93-F1
#
_entry.id   AF-A0A1J5PX93-F1
#
_cell.length_a   1.000
_cell.length_b   1.000
_cell.length_c   1.000
_cell.angle_alpha   90.00
_cell.angle_beta   90.00
_cell.angle_gamma   90.00
#
_symmetry.space_group_name_H-M   'P 1'
#
loop_
_entity.id
_entity.type
_entity.pdbx_description
1 polymer ?
#
loop_
_entity_poly.entity_id
_entity_poly.type
_entity_poly.pdbx_seq_one_letter_code
_entity_poly.pdbx_strand_id
1 'polypeptide(L)'
;MDESRELLESSLRSKKNQITDHFLDEAKKVQRQFDRSGKAYAFGPFPVLWHKAVWESLDLQYLQPRGMSLLDAIVLAPLESRWYGEALLRYQAITLMPCQPLFKVYHYAWQLQQDRQAGMGLDQLAKLYCGVIYQSAWEREMDWPSEGGNWPSRLARRLRRRIGRT
;
A
#
# COMPACT_ATOMS: atom_id res chain seq x y z
N MET A 1 3.84 -9.61 -3.33
CA MET A 1 5.06 -8.87 -2.97
C MET A 1 5.58 -8.24 -4.25
N ASP A 2 5.81 -6.94 -4.27
CA ASP A 2 6.26 -6.21 -5.47
C ASP A 2 7.25 -5.09 -5.06
N GLU A 3 8.05 -4.58 -6.00
CA GLU A 3 8.96 -3.45 -5.76
C GLU A 3 8.24 -2.08 -5.83
N SER A 4 6.92 -2.05 -6.10
CA SER A 4 6.08 -0.86 -6.27
C SER A 4 6.56 0.09 -7.37
N ARG A 5 7.20 -0.45 -8.41
CA ARG A 5 7.79 0.36 -9.49
C ARG A 5 6.77 1.27 -10.16
N GLU A 6 5.56 0.77 -10.43
CA GLU A 6 4.49 1.58 -11.05
C GLU A 6 4.18 2.83 -10.21
N LEU A 7 4.04 2.69 -8.89
CA LEU A 7 3.78 3.80 -7.98
C LEU A 7 4.97 4.77 -7.92
N LEU A 8 6.19 4.24 -7.80
CA LEU A 8 7.41 5.04 -7.65
C LEU A 8 7.77 5.78 -8.93
N GLU A 9 7.61 5.16 -10.11
CA GLU A 9 7.81 5.85 -11.38
C GLU A 9 6.78 6.96 -11.57
N SER A 10 5.52 6.69 -11.20
CA SER A 10 4.44 7.67 -11.34
C SER A 10 4.57 8.84 -10.37
N SER A 11 5.07 8.60 -9.14
CA SER A 11 5.37 9.68 -8.20
C SER A 11 6.49 10.58 -8.70
N LEU A 12 7.57 10.00 -9.27
CA LEU A 12 8.68 10.74 -9.85
C LEU A 12 8.22 11.59 -11.05
N ARG A 13 7.43 11.02 -11.96
CA ARG A 13 6.84 11.76 -13.10
C ARG A 13 5.95 12.92 -12.63
N SER A 14 5.23 12.71 -11.53
CA SER A 14 4.35 13.72 -10.92
C SER A 14 5.10 14.72 -10.03
N LYS A 15 6.44 14.67 -9.97
CA LYS A 15 7.30 15.50 -9.10
C LYS A 15 6.98 15.37 -7.60
N LYS A 16 6.44 14.22 -7.18
CA LYS A 16 6.10 13.90 -5.78
C LYS A 16 7.17 13.03 -5.12
N ASN A 17 8.42 13.52 -5.11
CA ASN A 17 9.59 12.76 -4.66
C ASN A 17 9.47 12.22 -3.23
N GLN A 18 8.80 12.97 -2.35
CA GLN A 18 8.51 12.57 -0.97
C GLN A 18 7.88 11.17 -0.84
N ILE A 19 7.07 10.74 -1.83
CA ILE A 19 6.46 9.39 -1.82
C ILE A 19 7.54 8.33 -1.93
N THR A 20 8.51 8.54 -2.82
CA THR A 20 9.63 7.63 -3.05
C THR A 20 10.57 7.61 -1.84
N ASP A 21 10.88 8.78 -1.29
CA ASP A 21 11.75 8.90 -0.12
C ASP A 21 11.13 8.19 1.09
N HIS A 22 9.87 8.49 1.41
CA HIS A 22 9.15 7.84 2.51
C HIS A 22 9.04 6.32 2.30
N PHE A 23 8.80 5.86 1.07
CA PHE A 23 8.75 4.44 0.77
C PHE A 23 10.08 3.75 1.09
N LEU A 24 11.20 4.34 0.66
CA LEU A 24 12.52 3.76 0.86
C LEU A 24 12.97 3.84 2.32
N ASP A 25 12.68 4.93 3.02
CA ASP A 25 13.06 5.09 4.42
C ASP A 25 12.31 4.12 5.33
N GLU A 26 10.99 3.97 5.13
CA GLU A 26 10.20 2.98 5.85
C GLU A 26 10.65 1.54 5.54
N ALA A 27 11.04 1.26 4.29
CA ALA A 27 11.58 -0.05 3.93
C ALA A 27 12.87 -0.35 4.69
N LYS A 28 13.83 0.59 4.65
CA LYS A 28 15.12 0.46 5.34
C LYS A 28 14.94 0.30 6.84
N LYS A 29 13.98 1.01 7.44
CA LYS A 29 13.70 0.97 8.87
C LYS A 29 13.39 -0.44 9.36
N VAL A 30 12.53 -1.16 8.64
CA VAL A 30 12.15 -2.55 8.99
C VAL A 30 13.20 -3.55 8.54
N GLN A 31 13.79 -3.40 7.34
CA GLN A 31 14.87 -4.27 6.87
C GLN A 31 16.02 -4.40 7.88
N ARG A 32 16.42 -3.28 8.49
CA ARG A 32 17.47 -3.24 9.52
C ARG A 32 17.12 -4.07 10.76
N GLN A 33 15.84 -4.21 11.08
CA GLN A 33 15.41 -5.06 12.21
C GLN A 33 15.68 -6.54 11.93
N PHE A 34 15.71 -6.95 10.67
CA PHE A 34 15.92 -8.34 10.24
C PHE A 34 17.31 -8.58 9.63
N ASP A 35 18.25 -7.65 9.82
CA ASP A 35 19.58 -7.67 9.20
C ASP A 35 19.55 -7.86 7.67
N ARG A 36 18.46 -7.42 7.03
CA ARG A 36 18.27 -7.59 5.59
C ARG A 36 18.87 -6.42 4.83
N SER A 37 19.53 -6.73 3.71
CA SER A 37 19.96 -5.79 2.70
C SER A 37 19.34 -6.13 1.33
N GLY A 38 19.49 -5.22 0.37
CA GLY A 38 19.00 -5.40 -1.00
C GLY A 38 17.66 -4.74 -1.27
N LYS A 39 16.85 -5.35 -2.15
CA LYS A 39 15.65 -4.72 -2.73
C LYS A 39 14.60 -4.36 -1.67
N ALA A 40 14.07 -3.15 -1.75
CA ALA A 40 12.91 -2.71 -0.97
C ALA A 40 11.63 -3.26 -1.60
N TYR A 41 10.91 -4.10 -0.86
CA TYR A 41 9.63 -4.63 -1.32
C TYR A 41 8.47 -3.92 -0.61
N ALA A 42 7.38 -3.79 -1.34
CA ALA A 42 6.06 -3.56 -0.83
C ALA A 42 5.36 -4.90 -0.58
N PHE A 43 4.90 -5.05 0.65
CA PHE A 43 4.20 -6.25 1.10
C PHE A 43 2.70 -6.04 1.22
N GLY A 44 2.22 -4.85 0.85
CA GLY A 44 0.80 -4.52 0.84
C GLY A 44 0.30 -3.91 -0.48
N PRO A 45 0.48 -4.55 -1.66
CA PRO A 45 -0.51 -4.34 -2.70
C PRO A 45 -1.84 -4.87 -2.14
N PHE A 46 -2.79 -3.98 -1.89
CA PHE A 46 -4.07 -4.38 -1.33
C PHE A 46 -4.83 -5.26 -2.34
N PRO A 47 -5.54 -6.30 -1.88
CA PRO A 47 -5.66 -6.75 -0.50
C PRO A 47 -4.42 -7.55 -0.05
N VAL A 48 -4.03 -7.38 1.21
CA VAL A 48 -2.90 -8.11 1.80
C VAL A 48 -3.32 -9.53 2.11
N LEU A 49 -2.54 -10.51 1.66
CA LEU A 49 -2.73 -11.91 2.01
C LEU A 49 -1.86 -12.27 3.21
N TRP A 50 -2.51 -12.53 4.33
CA TRP A 50 -1.85 -12.91 5.58
C TRP A 50 -1.90 -14.42 5.78
N HIS A 51 -0.79 -14.99 6.24
CA HIS A 51 -0.68 -16.39 6.60
C HIS A 51 -0.27 -16.53 8.06
N LYS A 52 -1.00 -17.34 8.81
CA LYS A 52 -0.78 -17.55 10.25
C LYS A 52 0.67 -17.96 10.57
N ALA A 53 1.23 -18.92 9.81
CA ALA A 53 2.59 -19.41 10.05
C ALA A 53 3.67 -18.31 9.96
N VAL A 54 3.45 -17.28 9.15
CA VAL A 54 4.38 -16.14 9.05
C VAL A 54 4.32 -15.31 10.33
N TRP A 55 3.12 -15.04 10.84
CA TRP A 55 2.94 -14.35 12.11
C TRP A 55 3.52 -15.13 13.29
N GLU A 56 3.29 -16.45 13.34
CA GLU A 56 3.90 -17.32 14.35
C GLU A 56 5.44 -17.30 14.25
N SER A 57 6.00 -17.29 13.04
CA SER A 57 7.45 -17.20 12.86
C SER A 57 8.02 -15.86 13.35
N LEU A 58 7.32 -14.76 13.11
CA LEU A 58 7.69 -13.44 13.64
C LEU A 58 7.68 -13.46 15.17
N ASP A 59 6.61 -13.98 15.76
CA ASP A 59 6.47 -14.02 17.22
C ASP A 59 7.58 -14.86 17.88
N LEU A 60 7.72 -16.12 17.46
CA LEU A 60 8.64 -17.07 18.06
C LEU A 60 10.11 -16.74 17.80
N GLN A 61 10.45 -16.21 16.63
CA GLN A 61 11.85 -16.04 16.23
C GLN A 61 12.37 -14.60 16.38
N TYR A 62 11.48 -13.61 16.44
CA TYR A 62 11.87 -12.21 16.55
C TYR A 62 11.42 -11.57 17.87
N LEU A 63 10.13 -11.65 18.19
CA LEU A 63 9.51 -10.90 19.28
C LEU A 63 9.80 -11.51 20.66
N GLN A 64 9.47 -12.79 20.85
CA GLN A 64 9.66 -13.47 22.14
C GLN A 64 11.12 -13.49 22.61
N PRO A 65 12.13 -13.77 21.76
CA PRO A 65 13.54 -13.73 22.17
C PRO A 65 14.01 -12.33 22.63
N ARG A 66 13.30 -11.27 22.23
CA ARG A 66 13.57 -9.88 22.63
C ARG A 66 12.68 -9.39 23.76
N GLY A 67 11.79 -10.23 24.28
CA GLY A 67 10.78 -9.82 25.25
C GLY A 67 9.85 -8.72 24.72
N MET A 68 9.65 -8.67 23.40
CA MET A 68 8.82 -7.67 22.73
C MET A 68 7.44 -8.23 22.44
N SER A 69 6.43 -7.36 22.49
CA SER A 69 5.12 -7.60 21.90
C SER A 69 5.07 -7.10 20.44
N LEU A 70 4.02 -7.47 19.72
CA LEU A 70 3.75 -6.87 18.40
C LEU A 70 3.55 -5.36 18.49
N LEU A 71 2.95 -4.86 19.58
CA LEU A 71 2.77 -3.41 19.79
C LEU A 71 4.12 -2.69 19.86
N ASP A 72 5.11 -3.26 20.56
CA ASP A 72 6.45 -2.68 20.65
C ASP A 72 7.10 -2.60 19.26
N ALA A 73 6.93 -3.65 18.44
CA ALA A 73 7.39 -3.64 17.06
C ALA A 73 6.71 -2.55 16.21
N ILE A 74 5.40 -2.35 16.37
CA ILE A 74 4.65 -1.30 15.66
C ILE A 74 5.10 0.10 16.10
N VAL A 75 5.41 0.31 17.39
CA VAL A 75 5.97 1.58 17.88
C VAL A 75 7.33 1.87 17.23
N LEU A 76 8.15 0.83 17.02
CA LEU A 76 9.43 0.97 16.30
C LEU A 76 9.22 1.28 14.82
N ALA A 77 8.33 0.56 14.13
CA ALA A 77 8.00 0.81 12.74
C ALA A 77 6.52 0.52 12.48
N PRO A 78 5.71 1.53 12.08
CA PRO A 78 4.26 1.46 12.18
C PRO A 78 3.58 0.57 11.12
N LEU A 79 4.30 0.17 10.08
CA LEU A 79 3.73 -0.59 8.97
C LEU A 79 3.77 -2.09 9.22
N GLU A 80 2.67 -2.64 9.71
CA GLU A 80 2.47 -4.08 9.97
C GLU A 80 2.80 -4.97 8.75
N SER A 81 2.43 -4.54 7.54
CA SER A 81 2.76 -5.29 6.31
C SER A 81 4.25 -5.43 6.05
N ARG A 82 5.05 -4.47 6.48
CA ARG A 82 6.51 -4.59 6.40
C ARG A 82 7.05 -5.59 7.41
N TRP A 83 6.54 -5.60 8.65
CA TRP A 83 6.92 -6.61 9.65
C TRP A 83 6.65 -8.03 9.16
N TYR A 84 5.46 -8.28 8.65
CA TYR A 84 5.10 -9.56 8.06
C TYR A 84 6.00 -9.94 6.89
N GLY A 85 6.21 -8.99 5.97
CA GLY A 85 6.96 -9.23 4.75
C GLY A 85 8.42 -9.55 5.00
N GLU A 86 9.04 -8.79 5.91
CA GLU A 86 10.43 -9.00 6.30
C GLU A 86 10.58 -10.29 7.10
N ALA A 87 9.62 -10.64 7.98
CA ALA A 87 9.58 -11.95 8.63
C ALA A 87 9.43 -13.10 7.64
N LEU A 88 8.55 -12.98 6.64
CA LEU A 88 8.38 -13.97 5.58
C LEU A 88 9.68 -14.19 4.81
N LEU A 89 10.38 -13.12 4.44
CA LEU A 89 11.66 -13.22 3.73
C LEU A 89 12.76 -13.83 4.61
N ARG A 90 12.80 -13.46 5.89
CA ARG A 90 13.84 -13.90 6.83
C ARG A 90 13.69 -15.36 7.25
N TYR A 91 12.47 -15.76 7.60
CA TYR A 91 12.18 -17.05 8.23
C TYR A 91 11.55 -18.06 7.28
N GLN A 92 11.05 -17.61 6.12
CA GLN A 92 10.53 -18.48 5.06
C GLN A 92 9.49 -19.49 5.56
N ALA A 93 8.62 -19.06 6.49
CA ALA A 93 7.63 -19.91 7.15
C ALA A 93 6.62 -20.56 6.17
N ILE A 94 6.51 -20.03 4.95
CA ILE A 94 5.78 -20.61 3.83
C ILE A 94 6.60 -20.44 2.54
N THR A 95 6.33 -21.28 1.55
CA THR A 95 6.90 -21.15 0.21
C THR A 95 6.47 -19.83 -0.41
N LEU A 96 7.44 -18.98 -0.73
CA LEU A 96 7.20 -17.72 -1.44
C LEU A 96 7.08 -17.99 -2.94
N MET A 97 5.88 -17.78 -3.49
CA MET A 97 5.64 -17.79 -4.94
C MET A 97 5.56 -16.35 -5.45
N PRO A 98 6.58 -15.86 -6.19
CA PRO A 98 6.54 -14.52 -6.74
C PRO A 98 5.37 -14.39 -7.73
N CYS A 99 4.50 -13.42 -7.49
CA CYS A 99 3.42 -13.07 -8.40
C CYS A 99 3.16 -11.56 -8.37
N GLN A 100 2.64 -11.04 -9.49
CA GLN A 100 2.16 -9.66 -9.59
C GLN A 100 0.95 -9.44 -8.66
N PRO A 101 0.61 -8.19 -8.34
CA PRO A 101 -0.60 -7.88 -7.57
C PRO A 101 -1.85 -8.55 -8.17
N LEU A 102 -2.62 -9.25 -7.34
CA LEU A 102 -3.85 -9.92 -7.78
C LEU A 102 -4.97 -8.93 -8.13
N PHE A 103 -4.89 -7.70 -7.62
CA PHE A 103 -5.88 -6.65 -7.82
C PHE A 103 -5.20 -5.40 -8.40
N LYS A 104 -5.91 -4.69 -9.28
CA LYS A 104 -5.52 -3.34 -9.69
C LYS A 104 -5.93 -2.37 -8.59
N VAL A 105 -4.97 -1.69 -7.99
CA VAL A 105 -5.24 -0.74 -6.91
C VAL A 105 -5.05 0.68 -7.41
N TYR A 106 -6.10 1.48 -7.32
CA TYR A 106 -6.03 2.91 -7.56
C TYR A 106 -5.88 3.64 -6.22
N HIS A 107 -4.65 4.07 -5.92
CA HIS A 107 -4.32 4.86 -4.72
C HIS A 107 -4.70 6.33 -4.85
N TYR A 108 -4.72 6.86 -6.09
CA TYR A 108 -5.09 8.25 -6.38
C TYR A 108 -6.02 8.39 -7.58
N ALA A 109 -6.94 9.35 -7.52
CA ALA A 109 -7.97 9.54 -8.56
C ALA A 109 -7.36 9.83 -9.95
N TRP A 110 -6.17 10.45 -9.97
CA TRP A 110 -5.44 10.70 -11.21
C TRP A 110 -4.94 9.41 -11.88
N GLN A 111 -4.66 8.34 -11.14
CA GLN A 111 -4.28 7.03 -11.72
C GLN A 111 -5.46 6.43 -12.50
N LEU A 112 -6.65 6.48 -11.90
CA LEU A 112 -7.89 6.05 -12.56
C LEU A 112 -8.20 6.91 -13.78
N GLN A 113 -8.01 8.23 -13.68
CA GLN A 113 -8.23 9.13 -14.81
C GLN A 113 -7.26 8.82 -15.98
N GLN A 114 -5.99 8.56 -15.70
CA GLN A 114 -5.00 8.21 -16.72
C GLN A 114 -5.38 6.92 -17.44
N ASP A 115 -5.73 5.87 -16.72
CA ASP A 115 -6.15 4.59 -17.31
C ASP A 115 -7.41 4.75 -18.18
N ARG A 116 -8.39 5.55 -17.72
CA ARG A 116 -9.58 5.87 -18.51
C ARG A 116 -9.25 6.65 -19.79
N GLN A 117 -8.34 7.63 -19.70
CA GLN A 117 -7.88 8.40 -20.87
C GLN A 117 -7.10 7.54 -21.86
N ALA A 118 -6.40 6.51 -21.38
CA ALA A 118 -5.73 5.51 -22.20
C ALA A 118 -6.69 4.45 -22.79
N GLY A 119 -8.00 4.53 -22.49
CA GLY A 119 -8.99 3.57 -22.97
C GLY A 119 -8.97 2.21 -22.25
N MET A 120 -8.34 2.12 -21.08
CA MET A 120 -8.35 0.90 -20.28
C MET A 120 -9.69 0.72 -19.56
N GLY A 121 -10.48 -0.24 -20.06
CA GLY A 121 -11.75 -0.65 -19.47
C GLY A 121 -11.62 -1.80 -18.48
N LEU A 122 -12.69 -2.07 -17.73
CA LEU A 122 -12.76 -3.19 -16.78
C LEU A 122 -12.63 -4.56 -17.47
N ASP A 123 -13.12 -4.66 -18.71
CA ASP A 123 -13.01 -5.85 -19.58
C ASP A 123 -11.56 -6.20 -19.92
N GLN A 124 -10.71 -5.17 -20.10
CA GLN A 124 -9.28 -5.36 -20.33
C GLN A 124 -8.56 -5.75 -19.04
N LEU A 125 -8.88 -5.06 -17.94
CA LEU A 125 -8.28 -5.33 -16.63
C LEU A 125 -8.63 -6.73 -16.09
N ALA A 126 -9.83 -7.25 -16.37
CA ALA A 126 -10.27 -8.57 -15.94
C ALA A 126 -9.41 -9.73 -16.50
N LYS A 127 -8.62 -9.47 -17.55
CA LYS A 127 -7.66 -10.46 -18.09
C LYS A 127 -6.42 -10.63 -17.22
N LEU A 128 -6.12 -9.66 -16.37
CA LEU A 128 -4.88 -9.58 -15.58
C LEU A 128 -5.14 -9.61 -14.07
N TYR A 129 -6.30 -9.14 -13.62
CA TYR A 129 -6.61 -8.94 -12.22
C TYR A 129 -7.90 -9.65 -11.81
N CYS A 130 -7.95 -10.13 -10.57
CA CYS A 130 -9.15 -10.68 -9.95
C CYS A 130 -10.18 -9.58 -9.61
N GLY A 131 -9.77 -8.32 -9.57
CA GLY A 131 -10.64 -7.19 -9.31
C GLY A 131 -9.91 -5.85 -9.28
N VAL A 132 -10.68 -4.79 -9.09
CA VAL A 132 -10.20 -3.41 -9.00
C VAL A 132 -10.57 -2.84 -7.64
N ILE A 133 -9.61 -2.18 -6.99
CA ILE A 133 -9.79 -1.52 -5.69
C ILE A 133 -9.66 -0.03 -5.88
N TYR A 134 -10.69 0.69 -5.44
CA TYR A 134 -10.71 2.14 -5.37
C TYR A 134 -10.52 2.59 -3.92
N GLN A 135 -9.94 3.78 -3.73
CA GLN A 135 -9.87 4.36 -2.39
C GLN A 135 -11.29 4.69 -1.90
N SER A 136 -11.68 4.16 -0.74
CA SER A 136 -12.99 4.45 -0.12
C SER A 136 -13.27 5.94 0.06
N ALA A 137 -12.23 6.75 0.28
CA ALA A 137 -12.37 8.20 0.38
C ALA A 137 -12.80 8.90 -0.93
N TRP A 138 -12.83 8.20 -2.07
CA TRP A 138 -13.37 8.72 -3.33
C TRP A 138 -14.88 8.57 -3.40
N GLU A 139 -15.42 7.53 -2.78
CA GLU A 139 -16.85 7.22 -2.69
C GLU A 139 -17.44 7.80 -1.41
N ARG A 140 -17.41 9.12 -1.26
CA ARG A 140 -18.10 9.80 -0.14
C ARG A 140 -19.63 9.83 -0.28
N GLU A 141 -20.17 9.26 -1.36
CA GLU A 141 -21.60 8.96 -1.44
C GLU A 141 -22.01 7.83 -0.47
N MET A 142 -21.04 7.08 0.08
CA MET A 142 -21.26 6.06 1.13
C MET A 142 -21.08 6.58 2.56
N ASP A 143 -20.78 7.87 2.79
CA ASP A 143 -20.70 8.45 4.13
C ASP A 143 -22.13 8.64 4.72
N TRP A 144 -22.54 7.71 5.59
CA TRP A 144 -23.79 7.79 6.36
C TRP A 144 -23.64 8.69 7.62
N PRO A 145 -24.56 9.64 7.93
CA PRO A 145 -25.57 10.26 7.07
C PRO A 145 -25.24 11.73 6.72
N SER A 146 -25.26 12.02 5.42
CA SER A 146 -25.35 13.35 4.80
C SER A 146 -24.13 14.29 4.93
N GLU A 147 -23.71 14.85 3.80
CA GLU A 147 -22.65 15.84 3.73
C GLU A 147 -22.93 17.05 4.63
N GLY A 148 -22.25 17.12 5.77
CA GLY A 148 -22.12 18.36 6.53
C GLY A 148 -21.40 19.45 5.72
N GLY A 149 -21.96 20.66 5.76
CA GLY A 149 -21.33 21.89 5.28
C GLY A 149 -22.15 22.68 4.26
N ASN A 150 -21.96 24.00 4.25
CA ASN A 150 -22.73 24.94 3.43
C ASN A 150 -22.32 24.84 1.95
N TRP A 151 -23.21 25.28 1.05
CA TRP A 151 -23.00 25.37 -0.41
C TRP A 151 -21.60 25.87 -0.87
N PRO A 152 -21.03 26.94 -0.29
CA PRO A 152 -19.67 27.38 -0.67
C PRO A 152 -18.57 26.36 -0.32
N SER A 153 -18.73 25.59 0.75
CA SER A 153 -17.78 24.51 1.09
C SER A 153 -17.82 23.40 0.05
N ARG A 154 -19.01 23.07 -0.47
CA ARG A 154 -19.19 22.08 -1.54
C ARG A 154 -18.52 22.57 -2.84
N LEU A 155 -18.68 23.85 -3.18
CA LEU A 155 -18.09 24.45 -4.37
C LEU A 155 -16.55 24.53 -4.29
N ALA A 156 -16.01 24.99 -3.16
CA ALA A 156 -14.56 25.08 -2.94
C ALA A 156 -13.88 23.70 -2.99
N ARG A 157 -14.55 22.67 -2.48
CA ARG A 157 -14.05 21.28 -2.57
C ARG A 157 -14.08 20.76 -4.00
N ARG A 158 -15.13 21.04 -4.79
CA ARG A 158 -15.19 20.68 -6.22
C ARG A 158 -14.08 21.35 -7.02
N LEU A 159 -13.80 22.62 -6.74
CA LEU A 159 -12.68 23.35 -7.34
C LEU A 159 -11.33 22.71 -6.97
N ARG A 160 -11.08 22.40 -5.69
CA ARG A 160 -9.84 21.70 -5.28
C ARG A 160 -9.66 20.34 -5.94
N ARG A 161 -10.75 19.58 -6.18
CA ARG A 161 -10.68 18.30 -6.90
C ARG A 161 -10.29 18.49 -8.36
N ARG A 162 -10.84 19.51 -9.04
CA ARG A 162 -10.48 19.84 -10.43
C ARG A 162 -9.06 20.38 -10.57
N ILE A 163 -8.59 21.12 -9.57
CA ILE A 163 -7.23 21.67 -9.53
C ILE A 163 -6.20 20.56 -9.21
N GLY A 164 -6.66 19.38 -8.80
CA GLY A 164 -5.80 18.29 -8.40
C GLY A 164 -5.23 18.56 -7.01
N ARG A 165 -5.37 17.60 -6.10
CA ARG A 165 -4.51 17.58 -4.92
C ARG A 165 -3.08 17.35 -5.44
N THR A 166 -2.31 18.43 -5.50
CA THR A 166 -0.85 18.38 -5.36
C THR A 166 -0.47 17.52 -4.17
#